data_AF-A0A3D8K2M4-F1
#
_entry.id   AF-A0A3D8K2M4-F1
#
_cell.length_a   1.000
_cell.length_b   1.000
_cell.length_c   1.000
_cell.angle_alpha   90.00
_cell.angle_beta   90.00
_cell.angle_gamma   90.00
#
_symmetry.space_group_name_H-M   'P 1'
#
loop_
_entity.id
_entity.type
_entity.pdbx_description
1 polymer ?
#
loop_
_entity_poly.entity_id
_entity_poly.type
_entity_poly.pdbx_seq_one_letter_code
_entity_poly.pdbx_strand_id
1 'polypeptide(L)'
;MPRCHVRCRHCMTRRCLKRLPSQYIRLPACDVCGRRNYRVDRYMNRRDTGKARCDCAGYWFPHRRGSLFCWWRADGSPRYPGDPDFADRNCEEAIA
;
A
#
# COMPACT_ATOMS: atom_id res chain seq x y z
N MET A 1 -11.31 1.50 15.18
CA MET A 1 -10.19 0.99 16.00
C MET A 1 -8.91 1.01 15.18
N PRO A 2 -7.82 1.64 15.65
CA PRO A 2 -6.57 1.70 14.89
C PRO A 2 -5.90 0.32 14.88
N ARG A 3 -5.72 -0.25 13.68
CA ARG A 3 -4.86 -1.43 13.46
C ARG A 3 -3.40 -1.03 13.64
N CYS A 4 -2.59 -1.89 14.25
CA CYS A 4 -1.16 -1.63 14.46
C CYS A 4 -0.31 -2.68 13.76
N HIS A 5 0.57 -2.23 12.85
CA HIS A 5 1.56 -3.09 12.21
C HIS A 5 2.72 -3.36 13.17
N VAL A 6 3.04 -4.63 13.40
CA VAL A 6 4.09 -5.06 14.33
C VAL A 6 4.98 -6.13 13.68
N ARG A 7 6.17 -6.33 14.25
CA ARG A 7 7.04 -7.47 13.94
C ARG A 7 7.37 -8.25 15.20
N CYS A 8 7.41 -9.57 15.09
CA CYS A 8 7.93 -10.40 16.18
C CYS A 8 9.41 -10.06 16.40
N ARG A 9 9.84 -9.87 17.65
CA ARG A 9 11.26 -9.63 17.95
C ARG A 9 12.14 -10.86 17.71
N HIS A 10 11.54 -12.06 17.71
CA HIS A 10 12.26 -13.31 17.57
C HIS A 10 12.41 -13.75 16.10
N CYS A 11 11.29 -13.96 15.41
CA CYS A 11 11.31 -14.46 14.02
C CYS A 11 11.14 -13.35 12.98
N MET A 12 11.04 -12.08 13.38
CA MET A 12 10.88 -10.91 12.49
C MET A 12 9.63 -10.90 11.59
N THR A 13 8.77 -11.92 11.71
CA THR A 13 7.48 -12.02 11.02
C THR A 13 6.61 -10.79 11.29
N ARG A 14 6.02 -10.23 10.22
CA ARG A 14 5.10 -9.09 10.27
C ARG A 14 3.69 -9.57 10.62
N ARG A 15 2.97 -8.78 11.43
CA ARG A 15 1.55 -9.00 11.75
C ARG A 15 0.82 -7.68 11.94
N CYS A 16 -0.47 -7.66 11.69
CA CYS A 16 -1.36 -6.55 12.03
C CYS A 16 -2.18 -6.91 13.27
N LEU A 17 -1.96 -6.20 14.38
CA LEU A 17 -2.78 -6.34 15.59
C LEU A 17 -4.00 -5.41 15.53
N LYS A 18 -5.08 -5.78 16.23
CA LYS A 18 -6.32 -4.98 16.31
C LYS A 18 -6.15 -3.72 17.18
N ARG A 19 -5.14 -3.69 18.04
CA ARG A 19 -4.82 -2.64 19.02
C ARG A 19 -3.30 -2.49 19.15
N LEU A 20 -2.82 -1.47 19.85
CA LEU A 20 -1.40 -1.34 20.18
C LEU A 20 -0.97 -2.47 21.14
N PRO A 21 0.30 -2.95 21.08
CA PRO A 21 0.79 -3.97 22.01
C PRO A 21 0.58 -3.63 23.49
N SER A 22 0.74 -2.36 23.89
CA SER A 22 0.54 -1.91 25.27
C SER A 22 -0.92 -1.98 25.75
N GLN A 23 -1.89 -2.09 24.85
CA GLN A 23 -3.33 -2.11 25.18
C GLN A 23 -3.87 -3.54 25.40
N TYR A 24 -3.05 -4.56 25.21
CA TYR A 24 -3.44 -5.95 25.45
C TYR A 24 -3.03 -6.36 26.86
N ILE A 25 -4.00 -6.82 27.65
CA ILE A 25 -3.72 -7.55 28.91
C ILE A 25 -2.89 -8.81 28.61
N ARG A 26 -3.23 -9.50 27.52
CA ARG A 26 -2.51 -10.66 27.00
C ARG A 26 -2.23 -10.49 25.52
N LEU A 27 -0.96 -10.35 25.16
CA LEU A 27 -0.53 -10.23 23.78
C LEU A 27 -0.88 -11.51 22.98
N PRO A 28 -1.40 -11.40 21.74
CA PRO A 28 -1.55 -12.54 20.85
C PRO A 28 -0.21 -13.24 20.60
N ALA A 29 -0.18 -14.57 20.57
CA ALA A 29 1.02 -15.33 20.22
C ALA A 29 1.37 -15.14 18.74
N CYS A 30 2.66 -15.11 18.40
CA CYS A 30 3.11 -15.10 17.01
C CYS A 30 2.72 -16.40 16.32
N ASP A 31 2.16 -16.32 15.11
CA ASP A 31 1.66 -17.49 14.38
C ASP A 31 2.79 -18.38 13.85
N VAL A 32 4.03 -17.86 13.82
CA VAL A 32 5.21 -18.60 13.35
C VAL A 32 6.01 -19.22 14.51
N CYS A 33 6.28 -18.45 15.57
CA CYS A 33 7.18 -18.89 16.65
C CYS A 33 6.52 -19.02 18.03
N GLY A 34 5.21 -18.76 18.14
CA GLY A 34 4.46 -18.82 19.40
C GLY A 34 4.78 -17.71 20.42
N ARG A 35 5.89 -16.99 20.27
CA ARG A 35 6.30 -15.95 21.23
C ARG A 35 5.38 -14.73 21.17
N ARG A 36 5.19 -14.09 22.33
CA ARG A 36 4.32 -12.90 22.53
C ARG A 36 5.13 -11.61 22.66
N ASN A 37 6.23 -11.52 21.91
CA ASN A 37 7.11 -10.34 21.97
C ASN A 37 7.16 -9.66 20.60
N TYR A 38 6.51 -8.50 20.51
CA TYR A 38 6.43 -7.70 19.30
C TYR A 38 7.10 -6.33 19.46
N ARG A 39 7.61 -5.80 18.35
CA ARG A 39 8.00 -4.40 18.19
C ARG A 39 7.08 -3.74 17.18
N VAL A 40 6.72 -2.48 17.41
CA VAL A 40 5.93 -1.68 16.46
C VAL A 40 6.75 -1.43 15.20
N ASP A 41 6.16 -1.74 14.03
CA ASP A 41 6.78 -1.44 12.73
C ASP A 41 6.52 0.03 12.39
N ARG A 42 7.42 0.92 12.83
CA ARG A 42 7.27 2.38 12.63
C ARG A 42 7.10 2.76 11.17
N TYR A 43 7.82 2.08 10.26
CA TYR A 43 7.73 2.36 8.83
C TYR A 43 6.32 2.05 8.31
N MET A 44 5.81 0.84 8.57
CA MET A 44 4.48 0.45 8.08
C MET A 44 3.35 1.26 8.71
N ASN A 45 3.45 1.62 10.00
CA ASN A 45 2.42 2.45 10.65
C ASN A 45 2.46 3.92 10.21
N ARG A 46 3.63 4.45 9.79
CA ARG A 46 3.74 5.82 9.25
C ARG A 46 3.37 5.89 7.77
N ARG A 47 3.52 4.78 7.04
CA ARG A 47 3.26 4.71 5.61
C ARG A 47 1.77 4.83 5.33
N ASP A 48 1.40 5.95 4.72
CA ASP A 48 0.06 6.12 4.16
C ASP A 48 -0.01 5.40 2.80
N THR A 49 -0.60 4.20 2.81
CA THR A 49 -0.84 3.43 1.58
C THR A 49 -1.96 4.03 0.74
N GLY A 50 -2.86 4.81 1.35
CA GLY A 50 -3.95 5.51 0.67
C GLY A 50 -3.48 6.72 -0.13
N LYS A 51 -2.41 7.41 0.29
CA LYS A 51 -1.82 8.51 -0.49
C LYS A 51 -1.42 8.12 -1.90
N ALA A 52 -1.00 6.88 -2.12
CA ALA A 52 -0.64 6.44 -3.45
C ALA A 52 -1.84 5.92 -4.24
N ARG A 53 -3.07 5.89 -3.69
CA ARG A 53 -4.27 5.46 -4.41
C ARG A 53 -4.71 6.53 -5.40
N CYS A 54 -5.18 6.07 -6.55
CA CYS A 54 -5.80 6.87 -7.59
C CYS A 54 -7.07 6.17 -8.05
N ASP A 55 -8.11 6.97 -8.33
CA ASP A 55 -9.39 6.53 -8.85
C ASP A 55 -9.65 7.19 -10.23
N CYS A 56 -8.60 7.51 -10.99
CA CYS A 56 -8.73 8.10 -12.34
C CYS A 56 -9.24 7.09 -13.37
N ALA A 57 -9.78 7.61 -14.49
CA ALA A 57 -10.42 6.79 -15.52
C ALA A 57 -9.46 5.90 -16.32
N GLY A 58 -8.14 6.04 -16.14
CA GLY A 58 -7.15 5.13 -16.74
C GLY A 58 -7.27 3.66 -16.30
N TYR A 59 -7.94 3.40 -15.17
CA TYR A 59 -8.32 2.05 -14.76
C TYR A 59 -9.77 2.05 -14.24
N TRP A 60 -10.53 1.01 -14.58
CA TRP A 60 -11.85 0.72 -14.00
C TRP A 60 -11.84 0.32 -12.51
N PHE A 61 -10.66 0.23 -11.88
CA PHE A 61 -10.49 -0.11 -10.47
C PHE A 61 -9.55 0.88 -9.76
N PRO A 62 -9.65 1.02 -8.42
CA PRO A 62 -8.71 1.81 -7.63
C PRO A 62 -7.28 1.29 -7.75
N HIS A 63 -6.37 2.11 -8.27
CA HIS A 63 -5.00 1.71 -8.59
C HIS A 63 -3.99 2.63 -7.90
N ARG A 64 -2.69 2.42 -8.15
CA ARG A 64 -1.63 3.25 -7.60
C ARG A 64 -1.31 4.42 -8.56
N ARG A 65 -1.16 5.64 -8.05
CA ARG A 65 -0.58 6.79 -8.78
C ARG A 65 0.76 6.41 -9.40
N GLY A 66 0.99 6.80 -10.65
CA GLY A 66 2.14 6.41 -11.44
C GLY A 66 2.09 4.99 -12.04
N SER A 67 0.98 4.26 -11.92
CA SER A 67 0.78 3.03 -12.72
C SER A 67 0.77 3.36 -14.21
N LEU A 68 1.00 2.35 -15.06
CA LEU A 68 1.26 2.54 -16.51
C LEU A 68 0.20 3.42 -17.21
N PHE A 69 -1.08 3.14 -16.99
CA PHE A 69 -2.20 3.88 -17.60
C PHE A 69 -2.80 4.95 -16.68
N CYS A 70 -2.12 5.25 -15.55
CA CYS A 70 -2.60 6.26 -14.61
C CYS A 70 -2.39 7.65 -15.20
N TRP A 71 -3.44 8.49 -15.15
CA TRP A 71 -3.38 9.89 -15.58
C TRP A 71 -2.62 10.79 -14.60
N TRP A 72 -2.08 10.22 -13.51
CA TRP A 72 -1.28 10.94 -12.53
C TRP A 72 0.06 10.23 -12.37
N ARG A 73 1.13 11.01 -12.39
CA ARG A 73 2.49 10.56 -12.09
C ARG A 73 2.64 10.19 -10.60
N ALA A 74 3.75 9.57 -10.24
CA ALA A 74 4.01 9.10 -8.88
C ALA A 74 4.16 10.25 -7.85
N ASP A 75 4.63 11.41 -8.30
CA ASP A 75 4.71 12.69 -7.58
C ASP A 75 3.35 13.42 -7.50
N GLY A 76 2.38 13.02 -8.33
CA GLY A 76 1.03 13.58 -8.33
C GLY A 76 0.80 14.70 -9.35
N SER A 77 1.76 14.97 -10.22
CA SER A 77 1.52 15.78 -11.42
C SER A 77 0.65 15.01 -12.43
N PRO A 78 -0.15 15.72 -13.25
CA PRO A 78 -0.96 15.08 -14.27
C PRO A 78 -0.09 14.49 -15.40
N ARG A 79 -0.62 13.48 -16.09
CA ARG A 79 -0.14 12.98 -17.38
C ARG A 79 -1.21 13.21 -18.42
N TYR A 80 -0.79 13.63 -19.61
CA TYR A 80 -1.68 13.92 -20.73
C TYR A 80 -1.32 13.09 -21.97
N PRO A 81 -2.27 12.86 -22.89
CA PRO A 81 -1.96 12.34 -24.22
C PRO A 81 -0.88 13.17 -24.90
N GLY A 82 0.20 12.54 -25.35
CA GLY A 82 1.37 13.20 -25.91
C GLY A 82 2.56 13.33 -24.96
N ASP A 83 2.38 13.10 -23.65
CA ASP A 83 3.51 12.96 -22.73
C ASP A 83 4.31 11.68 -23.07
N PRO A 84 5.66 11.72 -22.97
CA PRO A 84 6.52 10.59 -23.35
C PRO A 84 6.31 9.32 -22.50
N ASP A 85 5.72 9.45 -21.32
CA ASP A 85 5.40 8.38 -20.38
C ASP A 85 3.89 8.14 -20.20
N PHE A 86 3.06 8.72 -21.09
CA PHE A 86 1.63 8.40 -21.15
C PHE A 86 1.42 7.19 -22.05
N ALA A 87 1.12 6.05 -21.43
CA ALA A 87 0.58 4.91 -22.14
C ALA A 87 -0.95 5.02 -22.12
N ASP A 88 -1.57 4.98 -23.29
CA ASP A 88 -3.02 4.85 -23.42
C ASP A 88 -3.38 3.37 -23.69
N ARG A 89 -4.44 2.88 -23.04
CA ARG A 89 -5.04 1.57 -23.36
C ARG A 89 -5.88 1.61 -24.64
N ASN A 90 -6.38 2.78 -25.00
CA ASN A 90 -7.25 3.01 -26.16
C ASN A 90 -6.49 3.56 -27.37
N CYS A 91 -5.15 3.48 -27.40
CA CYS A 91 -4.42 3.63 -28.65
C CYS A 91 -4.66 2.37 -29.49
N GLU A 92 -5.87 2.26 -30.03
CA GLU A 92 -6.04 1.61 -31.32
C GLU A 92 -5.13 2.39 -32.26
N GLU A 93 -3.99 1.81 -32.63
CA GLU A 93 -3.54 2.05 -34.00
C GLU A 93 -4.76 1.68 -34.84
N ALA A 94 -5.45 2.69 -35.35
CA ALA A 94 -6.40 2.53 -36.44
C ALA A 94 -5.57 2.02 -37.62
N ILE A 95 -5.30 0.72 -37.61
CA ILE A 95 -4.76 -0.03 -38.71
C ILE A 95 -5.92 -0.17 -39.70
N ALA A 96 -5.66 0.34 -40.90
CA ALA A 96 -6.41 0.32 -42.16
C ALA A 96 -7.34 1.51 -42.42
#